data_AF-A0A5E7IGL1-F1
#
_entry.id   AF-A0A5E7IGL1-F1
#
_cell.length_a   1.000
_cell.length_b   1.000
_cell.length_c   1.000
_cell.angle_alpha   90.00
_cell.angle_beta   90.00
_cell.angle_gamma   90.00
#
_symmetry.space_group_name_H-M   'P 1'
#
loop_
_entity.id
_entity.type
_entity.pdbx_description
1 polymer ?
#
loop_
_entity_poly.entity_id
_entity_poly.type
_entity_poly.pdbx_seq_one_letter_code
_entity_poly.pdbx_strand_id
1 'polypeptide(L)'
;MSGYVPNPPKNYRYEQAKPVDLHAQHWAEYEKHGKEPAREPEKIGIALRIGVFFDGTGNNANNSAAGLLCGAQHPIAPEDIPPSCQPYMGDPDSSYGSGATNIKKLADLYYEAPIADGEGPIKQVSRPLYIEGIGTQSNEKDSIVGQSTGRGETGVAGRVQTSFTFIKQVVEDALQENPNSEIASLTFDTFGFSRGAAAARHFCNEIVRGKQGPLRDLLSTYAHNFSRTFLDQYGSSIRMGFIGLFDTVPSIAGFTNFGRVQSPIAPGIKLYLDPRFFKDVVHLVARDECRANFALSNVNPDYPEYVFPGVHSDIGGSYLDEVEECVLVSPMQRLDVWSNTDVQSTSIYQDAAMVKKQWVAKGWPADLLEIVTPPRLLCRPIRKIVSGLNTNVYTLGFSSNARSVANSQGFI
;
A
#
# COMPACT_ATOMS: atom_id res chain seq x y z
N MET A 1 -18.72 -13.36 92.38
CA MET A 1 -18.60 -14.69 93.01
C MET A 1 -17.84 -15.57 92.04
N SER A 2 -16.56 -15.84 92.34
CA SER A 2 -15.66 -16.65 91.50
C SER A 2 -15.94 -18.13 91.78
N GLY A 3 -16.53 -18.84 90.81
CA GLY A 3 -16.86 -20.26 90.93
C GLY A 3 -15.63 -21.14 90.80
N TYR A 4 -15.17 -21.70 91.91
CA TYR A 4 -14.11 -22.71 91.93
C TYR A 4 -14.70 -24.06 91.49
N VAL A 5 -14.22 -24.62 90.37
CA VAL A 5 -14.54 -25.98 89.93
C VAL A 5 -13.39 -26.90 90.37
N PRO A 6 -13.63 -27.94 91.19
CA PRO A 6 -12.57 -28.84 91.64
C PRO A 6 -12.00 -29.66 90.47
N ASN A 7 -10.69 -29.85 90.45
CA ASN A 7 -10.03 -30.72 89.48
C ASN A 7 -10.40 -32.19 89.75
N PRO A 8 -10.84 -32.97 88.75
CA PRO A 8 -11.16 -34.38 88.94
C PRO A 8 -9.90 -35.22 89.20
N PRO A 9 -10.02 -36.36 89.90
CA PRO A 9 -8.88 -37.21 90.26
C PRO A 9 -8.18 -37.82 89.04
N LYS A 10 -6.88 -38.10 89.19
CA LYS A 10 -5.91 -38.45 88.12
C LYS A 10 -6.27 -39.63 87.18
N ASN A 11 -7.36 -40.36 87.41
CA ASN A 11 -7.79 -41.52 86.61
C ASN A 11 -9.24 -41.42 86.08
N TYR A 12 -9.87 -40.25 86.10
CA TYR A 12 -11.22 -40.09 85.52
C TYR A 12 -11.13 -39.83 84.01
N ARG A 13 -11.53 -40.81 83.17
CA ARG A 13 -11.70 -40.64 81.72
C ARG A 13 -13.17 -40.34 81.41
N TYR A 14 -13.42 -39.21 80.75
CA TYR A 14 -14.74 -38.87 80.22
C TYR A 14 -15.11 -39.83 79.07
N GLU A 15 -16.20 -40.59 79.20
CA GLU A 15 -16.64 -41.60 78.22
C GLU A 15 -17.27 -41.04 76.92
N GLN A 16 -17.12 -39.75 76.60
CA GLN A 16 -17.80 -39.16 75.43
C GLN A 16 -16.92 -38.34 74.47
N ALA A 17 -15.59 -38.45 74.56
CA ALA A 17 -14.72 -37.91 73.52
C ALA A 17 -14.21 -39.05 72.63
N LYS A 18 -14.95 -39.36 71.55
CA LYS A 18 -14.32 -40.03 70.40
C LYS A 18 -13.17 -39.13 69.96
N PRO A 19 -11.92 -39.61 69.86
CA PRO A 19 -10.84 -38.79 69.33
C PRO A 19 -11.21 -38.44 67.90
N VAL A 20 -11.62 -37.20 67.68
CA VAL A 20 -11.71 -36.65 66.34
C VAL A 20 -10.26 -36.47 65.93
N ASP A 21 -9.81 -37.26 64.97
CA ASP A 21 -8.51 -37.08 64.36
C ASP A 21 -8.56 -35.77 63.54
N LEU A 22 -8.33 -34.66 64.24
CA LEU A 22 -8.22 -33.31 63.67
C LEU A 22 -7.18 -33.28 62.56
N HIS A 23 -6.17 -34.16 62.64
CA HIS A 23 -5.19 -34.33 61.58
C HIS A 23 -5.86 -34.90 60.33
N ALA A 24 -6.62 -36.01 60.43
CA ALA A 24 -7.35 -36.57 59.30
C ALA A 24 -8.36 -35.58 58.67
N GLN A 25 -9.01 -34.73 59.47
CA GLN A 25 -9.90 -33.70 58.95
C GLN A 25 -9.15 -32.58 58.22
N HIS A 26 -8.04 -32.09 58.78
CA HIS A 26 -7.21 -31.09 58.11
C HIS A 26 -6.54 -31.64 56.85
N TRP A 27 -6.14 -32.91 56.85
CA TRP A 27 -5.62 -33.61 55.66
C TRP A 27 -6.70 -33.76 54.58
N ALA A 28 -7.95 -34.08 54.96
CA ALA A 28 -9.07 -34.13 54.03
C ALA A 28 -9.42 -32.74 53.45
N GLU A 29 -9.31 -31.66 54.23
CA GLU A 29 -9.44 -30.28 53.72
C GLU A 29 -8.28 -29.90 52.79
N TYR A 30 -7.04 -30.29 53.12
CA TYR A 30 -5.87 -30.11 52.26
C TYR A 30 -6.00 -30.88 50.94
N GLU A 31 -6.52 -32.10 50.93
CA GLU A 31 -6.77 -32.85 49.69
C GLU A 31 -7.93 -32.26 48.87
N LYS A 32 -8.92 -31.65 49.55
CA LYS A 32 -10.07 -30.99 48.92
C LYS A 32 -9.68 -29.67 48.26
N HIS A 33 -8.75 -28.92 48.85
CA HIS A 33 -8.29 -27.62 48.34
C HIS A 33 -6.94 -27.67 47.60
N GLY A 34 -6.14 -28.71 47.78
CA GLY A 34 -4.81 -28.89 47.16
C GLY A 34 -4.84 -29.43 45.73
N LYS A 35 -6.03 -29.67 45.17
CA LYS A 35 -6.26 -30.08 43.78
C LYS A 35 -6.74 -28.95 42.87
N GLU A 36 -6.93 -27.74 43.40
CA GLU A 36 -7.15 -26.59 42.52
C GLU A 36 -5.81 -26.27 41.83
N PRO A 37 -5.72 -26.38 40.49
CA PRO A 37 -4.51 -25.99 39.78
C PRO A 37 -4.23 -24.53 40.10
N ALA A 38 -2.97 -24.21 40.41
CA ALA A 38 -2.53 -22.85 40.65
C ALA A 38 -3.06 -21.94 39.52
N ARG A 39 -3.78 -20.87 39.88
CA ARG A 39 -4.34 -19.93 38.91
C ARG A 39 -3.19 -19.43 38.04
N GLU A 40 -3.28 -19.66 36.73
CA GLU A 40 -2.27 -19.20 35.78
C GLU A 40 -2.04 -17.70 36.01
N PRO A 41 -0.78 -17.23 36.01
CA PRO A 41 -0.48 -15.82 36.20
C PRO A 41 -1.26 -14.99 35.17
N GLU A 42 -1.96 -13.95 35.64
CA GLU A 42 -2.77 -13.09 34.77
C GLU A 42 -1.85 -12.39 33.76
N LYS A 43 -2.02 -12.74 32.48
CA LYS A 43 -1.28 -12.13 31.38
C LYS A 43 -1.75 -10.70 31.16
N ILE A 44 -0.84 -9.85 30.71
CA ILE A 44 -1.17 -8.47 30.35
C ILE A 44 -1.91 -8.47 29.00
N GLY A 45 -3.10 -7.88 28.94
CA GLY A 45 -3.82 -7.74 27.68
C GLY A 45 -3.21 -6.65 26.79
N ILE A 46 -3.03 -6.93 25.51
CA ILE A 46 -2.53 -5.98 24.51
C ILE A 46 -3.62 -5.65 23.49
N ALA A 47 -3.95 -4.38 23.35
CA ALA A 47 -4.64 -3.84 22.20
C ALA A 47 -3.61 -3.49 21.13
N LEU A 48 -3.49 -4.36 20.13
CA LEU A 48 -2.53 -4.20 19.05
C LEU A 48 -3.17 -3.45 17.88
N ARG A 49 -2.58 -2.30 17.53
CA ARG A 49 -2.96 -1.50 16.38
C ARG A 49 -1.91 -1.62 15.28
N ILE A 50 -2.31 -1.99 14.08
CA ILE A 50 -1.42 -2.21 12.94
C ILE A 50 -1.82 -1.24 11.81
N GLY A 51 -0.92 -0.32 11.45
CA GLY A 51 -1.09 0.52 10.27
C GLY A 51 -0.55 -0.19 9.03
N VAL A 52 -1.39 -0.48 8.04
CA VAL A 52 -1.01 -1.22 6.82
C VAL A 52 -0.98 -0.30 5.61
N PHE A 53 0.19 -0.09 5.03
CA PHE A 53 0.48 0.93 4.02
C PHE A 53 0.78 0.30 2.67
N PHE A 54 -0.18 0.34 1.73
CA PHE A 54 -0.05 -0.23 0.39
C PHE A 54 0.40 0.81 -0.64
N ASP A 55 1.63 0.69 -1.14
CA ASP A 55 2.19 1.68 -2.05
C ASP A 55 1.66 1.58 -3.50
N GLY A 56 1.87 2.63 -4.29
CA GLY A 56 1.48 2.73 -5.69
C GLY A 56 2.24 1.78 -6.61
N THR A 57 1.75 1.56 -7.82
CA THR A 57 2.42 0.64 -8.76
C THR A 57 3.69 1.22 -9.33
N GLY A 58 4.73 0.40 -9.45
CA GLY A 58 6.04 0.89 -9.84
C GLY A 58 6.72 1.71 -8.74
N ASN A 59 6.10 1.86 -7.56
CA ASN A 59 6.73 2.51 -6.42
C ASN A 59 7.27 1.48 -5.44
N ASN A 60 8.49 1.73 -4.98
CA ASN A 60 9.15 0.92 -3.96
C ASN A 60 10.17 1.80 -3.25
N ALA A 61 9.88 2.18 -2.00
CA ALA A 61 10.76 3.03 -1.22
C ALA A 61 12.20 2.51 -1.08
N ASN A 62 12.40 1.18 -1.01
CA ASN A 62 13.73 0.60 -0.92
C ASN A 62 14.48 0.72 -2.26
N ASN A 63 13.77 0.50 -3.38
CA ASN A 63 14.34 0.70 -4.71
C ASN A 63 14.63 2.18 -4.98
N SER A 64 13.73 3.10 -4.62
CA SER A 64 13.97 4.55 -4.73
C SER A 64 15.21 4.99 -3.93
N ALA A 65 15.38 4.47 -2.71
CA ALA A 65 16.56 4.75 -1.89
C ALA A 65 17.85 4.16 -2.49
N ALA A 66 17.79 2.93 -3.01
CA ALA A 66 18.91 2.32 -3.71
C ALA A 66 19.24 3.04 -5.03
N GLY A 67 18.22 3.48 -5.77
CA GLY A 67 18.35 4.19 -7.04
C GLY A 67 18.99 5.56 -6.87
N LEU A 68 18.69 6.26 -5.76
CA LEU A 68 19.39 7.49 -5.40
C LEU A 68 20.91 7.26 -5.22
N LEU A 69 21.31 6.15 -4.59
CA LEU A 69 22.72 5.79 -4.46
C LEU A 69 23.35 5.36 -5.79
N CYS A 70 22.55 4.81 -6.69
CA CYS A 70 22.96 4.34 -8.01
C CYS A 70 22.82 5.39 -9.12
N GLY A 71 22.40 6.63 -8.81
CA GLY A 71 22.25 7.72 -9.77
C GLY A 71 21.03 7.64 -10.68
N ALA A 72 20.04 6.80 -10.37
CA ALA A 72 18.83 6.58 -11.18
C ALA A 72 17.95 7.82 -11.37
N GLN A 73 18.19 8.89 -10.61
CA GLN A 73 17.44 10.14 -10.71
C GLN A 73 17.67 10.86 -12.05
N HIS A 74 18.74 10.51 -12.76
CA HIS A 74 19.08 11.06 -14.06
C HIS A 74 19.57 9.96 -15.01
N PRO A 75 19.46 10.15 -16.34
CA PRO A 75 20.09 9.25 -17.29
C PRO A 75 21.61 9.23 -17.08
N ILE A 76 22.14 8.08 -16.67
CA ILE A 76 23.57 7.84 -16.51
C ILE A 76 24.06 6.83 -17.54
N ALA A 77 25.28 7.01 -18.04
CA ALA A 77 25.88 6.03 -18.93
C ALA A 77 26.15 4.73 -18.16
N PRO A 78 25.98 3.54 -18.77
CA PRO A 78 26.20 2.25 -18.09
C PRO A 78 27.57 2.13 -17.41
N GLU A 79 28.60 2.76 -17.97
CA GLU A 79 29.97 2.82 -17.45
C GLU A 79 30.13 3.68 -16.19
N ASP A 80 29.22 4.63 -15.95
CA ASP A 80 29.25 5.54 -14.80
C ASP A 80 28.40 5.02 -13.62
N ILE A 81 27.69 3.90 -13.81
CA ILE A 81 26.95 3.23 -12.74
C ILE A 81 27.96 2.68 -11.72
N PRO A 82 27.79 2.97 -10.41
CA PRO A 82 28.67 2.41 -9.39
C PRO A 82 28.79 0.89 -9.51
N PRO A 83 29.98 0.29 -9.36
CA PRO A 83 30.16 -1.16 -9.53
C PRO A 83 29.35 -2.02 -8.54
N SER A 84 28.90 -1.45 -7.41
CA SER A 84 28.00 -2.10 -6.46
C SER A 84 26.54 -2.15 -6.91
N CYS A 85 26.16 -1.39 -7.94
CA CYS A 85 24.80 -1.30 -8.44
C CYS A 85 24.59 -2.25 -9.63
N GLN A 86 23.41 -2.85 -9.72
CA GLN A 86 23.02 -3.59 -10.91
C GLN A 86 22.61 -2.62 -12.03
N PRO A 87 22.73 -3.01 -13.32
CA PRO A 87 22.40 -2.11 -14.44
C PRO A 87 20.97 -1.57 -14.42
N TYR A 88 20.01 -2.34 -13.91
CA TYR A 88 18.60 -1.90 -13.80
C TYR A 88 18.37 -0.90 -12.65
N MET A 89 19.30 -0.77 -11.70
CA MET A 89 19.19 0.15 -10.57
C MET A 89 19.52 1.59 -10.94
N GLY A 90 20.05 1.83 -12.14
CA GLY A 90 20.30 3.17 -12.69
C GLY A 90 19.23 3.63 -13.69
N ASP A 91 18.13 2.88 -13.84
CA ASP A 91 17.07 3.17 -14.81
C ASP A 91 16.11 4.25 -14.25
N PRO A 92 16.09 5.47 -14.83
CA PRO A 92 15.23 6.56 -14.37
C PRO A 92 13.74 6.31 -14.58
N ASP A 93 13.38 5.41 -15.51
CA ASP A 93 11.98 5.08 -15.81
C ASP A 93 11.46 3.91 -14.94
N SER A 94 12.27 3.42 -14.01
CA SER A 94 11.95 2.32 -13.10
C SER A 94 11.59 2.79 -11.69
N SER A 95 11.21 1.86 -10.80
CA SER A 95 11.03 2.15 -9.38
C SER A 95 12.26 2.74 -8.67
N TYR A 96 13.45 2.65 -9.28
CA TYR A 96 14.68 3.23 -8.76
C TYR A 96 14.81 4.73 -9.06
N GLY A 97 14.21 5.22 -10.14
CA GLY A 97 14.21 6.63 -10.53
C GLY A 97 13.10 7.46 -9.87
N SER A 98 12.17 6.84 -9.14
CA SER A 98 11.04 7.53 -8.51
C SER A 98 11.38 8.11 -7.13
N GLY A 99 10.62 9.12 -6.72
CA GLY A 99 10.65 9.69 -5.37
C GLY A 99 9.81 8.88 -4.36
N ALA A 100 9.90 9.25 -3.09
CA ALA A 100 9.08 8.62 -2.05
C ALA A 100 7.60 9.04 -2.16
N THR A 101 6.69 8.08 -2.09
CA THR A 101 5.24 8.32 -2.07
C THR A 101 4.77 8.84 -0.72
N ASN A 102 3.58 9.44 -0.69
CA ASN A 102 2.93 9.83 0.55
C ASN A 102 2.56 8.62 1.42
N ILE A 103 2.43 7.42 0.83
CA ILE A 103 2.23 6.18 1.60
C ILE A 103 3.47 5.84 2.40
N LYS A 104 4.67 5.92 1.80
CA LYS A 104 5.92 5.73 2.52
C LYS A 104 6.12 6.79 3.60
N LYS A 105 5.90 8.07 3.26
CA LYS A 105 6.00 9.18 4.23
C LYS A 105 5.05 9.00 5.42
N LEU A 106 3.81 8.56 5.17
CA LEU A 106 2.85 8.26 6.22
C LEU A 106 3.26 7.05 7.08
N ALA A 107 3.82 6.00 6.46
CA ALA A 107 4.33 4.85 7.21
C ALA A 107 5.47 5.25 8.17
N ASP A 108 6.37 6.13 7.73
CA ASP A 108 7.48 6.64 8.54
C ASP A 108 7.04 7.58 9.67
N LEU A 109 5.93 8.30 9.47
CA LEU A 109 5.33 9.20 10.46
C LEU A 109 4.31 8.52 11.38
N TYR A 110 3.96 7.26 11.09
CA TYR A 110 2.95 6.55 11.85
C TYR A 110 3.43 6.26 13.27
N TYR A 111 2.57 6.48 14.25
CA TYR A 111 2.92 6.29 15.66
C TYR A 111 3.27 4.81 15.93
N GLU A 112 4.51 4.57 16.33
CA GLU A 112 5.03 3.25 16.67
C GLU A 112 5.29 3.15 18.19
N ALA A 113 4.78 2.09 18.80
CA ALA A 113 4.96 1.81 20.22
C ALA A 113 5.30 0.33 20.39
N PRO A 114 6.61 -0.04 20.38
CA PRO A 114 7.06 -1.42 20.46
C PRO A 114 6.60 -2.16 21.71
N ILE A 115 6.76 -1.45 22.82
CA ILE A 115 6.53 -1.98 24.16
C ILE A 115 5.15 -1.56 24.63
N ALA A 116 4.45 -2.50 25.24
CA ALA A 116 3.11 -2.33 25.78
C ALA A 116 3.09 -1.22 26.84
N ASP A 117 2.37 -0.14 26.56
CA ASP A 117 2.27 1.04 27.42
C ASP A 117 0.81 1.45 27.67
N GLY A 118 0.59 2.31 28.67
CA GLY A 118 -0.72 2.86 29.04
C GLY A 118 -1.20 2.41 30.42
N GLU A 119 -2.28 3.04 30.89
CA GLU A 119 -2.89 2.75 32.20
C GLU A 119 -3.94 1.62 32.10
N GLY A 120 -4.10 0.87 33.19
CA GLY A 120 -5.10 -0.20 33.28
C GLY A 120 -4.64 -1.58 32.79
N PRO A 121 -5.59 -2.54 32.69
CA PRO A 121 -5.30 -3.95 32.43
C PRO A 121 -5.03 -4.27 30.95
N ILE A 122 -5.42 -3.38 30.03
CA ILE A 122 -5.15 -3.49 28.59
C ILE A 122 -4.17 -2.40 28.19
N LYS A 123 -2.98 -2.80 27.76
CA LYS A 123 -1.93 -1.92 27.25
C LYS A 123 -2.06 -1.75 25.74
N GLN A 124 -1.50 -0.66 25.21
CA GLN A 124 -1.51 -0.35 23.79
C GLN A 124 -0.16 -0.70 23.16
N VAL A 125 -0.22 -1.29 21.96
CA VAL A 125 0.95 -1.55 21.12
C VAL A 125 0.60 -1.11 19.70
N SER A 126 1.50 -0.39 19.03
CA SER A 126 1.29 0.10 17.67
C SER A 126 2.45 -0.27 16.76
N ARG A 127 2.16 -0.76 15.55
CA ARG A 127 3.15 -1.11 14.52
C ARG A 127 2.75 -0.59 13.14
N PRO A 128 3.66 0.05 12.40
CA PRO A 128 3.49 0.22 10.97
C PRO A 128 3.89 -1.06 10.22
N LEU A 129 3.21 -1.32 9.11
CA LEU A 129 3.52 -2.37 8.15
C LEU A 129 3.44 -1.79 6.74
N TYR A 130 4.61 -1.63 6.12
CA TYR A 130 4.72 -1.15 4.75
C TYR A 130 4.67 -2.30 3.74
N ILE A 131 3.79 -2.19 2.75
CA ILE A 131 3.62 -3.13 1.65
C ILE A 131 4.03 -2.43 0.36
N GLU A 132 5.05 -2.97 -0.27
CA GLU A 132 5.59 -2.45 -1.52
C GLU A 132 4.56 -2.40 -2.64
N GLY A 133 4.80 -1.49 -3.59
CA GLY A 133 3.96 -1.27 -4.74
C GLY A 133 3.73 -2.50 -5.60
N ILE A 134 2.59 -2.55 -6.26
CA ILE A 134 2.31 -3.59 -7.25
C ILE A 134 3.40 -3.57 -8.34
N GLY A 135 3.84 -4.76 -8.76
CA GLY A 135 4.84 -4.93 -9.81
C GLY A 135 6.28 -4.51 -9.49
N THR A 136 6.63 -4.30 -8.22
CA THR A 136 8.02 -4.07 -7.76
C THR A 136 8.45 -5.17 -6.77
N GLN A 137 9.72 -5.25 -6.42
CA GLN A 137 10.22 -6.03 -5.29
C GLN A 137 11.55 -5.40 -4.86
N SER A 138 11.81 -5.34 -3.54
CA SER A 138 13.05 -4.76 -3.02
C SER A 138 14.28 -5.41 -3.64
N ASN A 139 15.18 -4.58 -4.18
CA ASN A 139 16.46 -4.98 -4.76
C ASN A 139 16.34 -5.93 -5.97
N GLU A 140 15.17 -5.97 -6.60
CA GLU A 140 14.88 -6.83 -7.75
C GLU A 140 14.39 -5.98 -8.92
N LYS A 141 14.51 -6.54 -10.13
CA LYS A 141 14.02 -5.87 -11.34
C LYS A 141 12.50 -5.79 -11.34
N ASP A 142 11.99 -4.61 -11.67
CA ASP A 142 10.58 -4.33 -11.84
C ASP A 142 9.85 -5.34 -12.76
N SER A 143 8.71 -5.82 -12.29
CA SER A 143 7.91 -6.82 -12.99
C SER A 143 6.91 -6.16 -13.93
N ILE A 144 7.28 -6.05 -15.21
CA ILE A 144 6.40 -5.52 -16.27
C ILE A 144 5.05 -6.27 -16.30
N VAL A 145 5.05 -7.59 -16.09
CA VAL A 145 3.83 -8.40 -16.06
C VAL A 145 2.98 -8.06 -14.84
N GLY A 146 3.56 -7.88 -13.66
CA GLY A 146 2.84 -7.46 -12.46
C GLY A 146 2.29 -6.04 -12.58
N GLN A 147 3.11 -5.10 -13.07
CA GLN A 147 2.72 -3.69 -13.28
C GLN A 147 1.64 -3.53 -14.34
N SER A 148 1.67 -4.33 -15.42
CA SER A 148 0.65 -4.24 -16.48
C SER A 148 -0.61 -5.00 -16.11
N THR A 149 -0.49 -6.27 -15.73
CA THR A 149 -1.65 -7.15 -15.56
C THR A 149 -2.33 -7.05 -14.20
N GLY A 150 -1.68 -6.47 -13.18
CA GLY A 150 -2.18 -6.45 -11.81
C GLY A 150 -2.46 -7.84 -11.22
N ARG A 151 -1.92 -8.90 -11.83
CA ARG A 151 -2.10 -10.32 -11.48
C ARG A 151 -0.76 -10.94 -11.09
N GLY A 152 -0.82 -12.13 -10.49
CA GLY A 152 0.34 -12.83 -9.95
C GLY A 152 0.69 -12.35 -8.54
N GLU A 153 1.84 -12.78 -8.03
CA GLU A 153 2.30 -12.50 -6.66
C GLU A 153 2.45 -11.00 -6.36
N THR A 154 2.80 -10.21 -7.39
CA THR A 154 2.96 -8.76 -7.28
C THR A 154 1.70 -7.97 -7.63
N GLY A 155 0.57 -8.64 -7.94
CA GLY A 155 -0.72 -8.00 -8.22
C GLY A 155 -1.50 -7.59 -6.97
N VAL A 156 -2.68 -6.96 -7.12
CA VAL A 156 -3.49 -6.46 -5.98
C VAL A 156 -3.80 -7.57 -4.98
N ALA A 157 -4.34 -8.70 -5.45
CA ALA A 157 -4.66 -9.83 -4.59
C ALA A 157 -3.40 -10.43 -3.94
N GLY A 158 -2.31 -10.53 -4.71
CA GLY A 158 -1.01 -11.04 -4.23
C GLY A 158 -0.47 -10.18 -3.08
N ARG A 159 -0.42 -8.86 -3.25
CA ARG A 159 0.00 -7.92 -2.20
C ARG A 159 -0.87 -7.98 -0.95
N VAL A 160 -2.18 -8.13 -1.11
CA VAL A 160 -3.08 -8.33 0.03
C VAL A 160 -2.77 -9.66 0.75
N GLN A 161 -2.54 -10.76 0.03
CA GLN A 161 -2.15 -12.03 0.67
C GLN A 161 -0.79 -11.91 1.39
N THR A 162 0.22 -11.32 0.76
CA THR A 162 1.52 -11.05 1.39
C THR A 162 1.36 -10.21 2.66
N SER A 163 0.47 -9.21 2.66
CA SER A 163 0.22 -8.40 3.86
C SER A 163 -0.25 -9.25 5.05
N PHE A 164 -1.06 -10.30 4.83
CA PHE A 164 -1.49 -11.20 5.91
C PHE A 164 -0.36 -12.07 6.45
N THR A 165 0.60 -12.47 5.60
CA THR A 165 1.84 -13.13 6.06
C THR A 165 2.66 -12.20 6.94
N PHE A 166 2.78 -10.92 6.57
CA PHE A 166 3.54 -9.96 7.38
C PHE A 166 2.79 -9.55 8.65
N ILE A 167 1.45 -9.47 8.64
CA ILE A 167 0.66 -9.28 9.86
C ILE A 167 0.92 -10.43 10.84
N LYS A 168 1.10 -11.66 10.35
CA LYS A 168 1.50 -12.80 11.18
C LYS A 168 2.80 -12.54 11.90
N GLN A 169 3.82 -12.06 11.18
CA GLN A 169 5.11 -11.70 11.76
C GLN A 169 4.97 -10.56 12.77
N VAL A 170 4.22 -9.50 12.45
CA VAL A 170 3.98 -8.37 13.36
C VAL A 170 3.34 -8.81 14.68
N VAL A 171 2.38 -9.74 14.64
CA VAL A 171 1.76 -10.28 15.86
C VAL A 171 2.77 -11.13 16.65
N GLU A 172 3.59 -11.92 15.96
CA GLU A 172 4.64 -12.71 16.60
C GLU A 172 5.69 -11.81 17.29
N ASP A 173 6.19 -10.79 16.60
CA ASP A 173 7.15 -9.84 17.15
C ASP A 173 6.58 -9.10 18.35
N ALA A 174 5.32 -8.63 18.26
CA ALA A 174 4.65 -7.96 19.36
C ALA A 174 4.54 -8.85 20.62
N LEU A 175 4.33 -10.17 20.44
CA LEU A 175 4.28 -11.14 21.54
C LEU A 175 5.67 -11.46 22.10
N GLN A 176 6.70 -11.52 21.26
CA GLN A 176 8.08 -11.75 21.68
C GLN A 176 8.65 -10.57 22.48
N GLU A 177 8.38 -9.34 22.03
CA GLU A 177 8.83 -8.10 22.67
C GLU A 177 8.07 -7.79 23.97
N ASN A 178 6.87 -8.36 24.13
CA ASN A 178 6.03 -8.17 25.31
C ASN A 178 5.77 -9.53 26.00
N PRO A 179 6.76 -10.12 26.70
CA PRO A 179 6.58 -11.40 27.35
C PRO A 179 5.49 -11.35 28.44
N ASN A 180 4.83 -12.49 28.68
CA ASN A 180 3.68 -12.61 29.60
C ASN A 180 2.45 -11.76 29.21
N SER A 181 2.31 -11.46 27.92
CA SER A 181 1.14 -10.78 27.38
C SER A 181 0.23 -11.69 26.55
N GLU A 182 -0.96 -11.21 26.25
CA GLU A 182 -1.92 -11.80 25.32
C GLU A 182 -2.60 -10.72 24.47
N ILE A 183 -2.94 -11.02 23.22
CA ILE A 183 -3.65 -10.08 22.36
C ILE A 183 -5.13 -10.01 22.75
N ALA A 184 -5.55 -8.86 23.27
CA ALA A 184 -6.92 -8.57 23.66
C ALA A 184 -7.77 -8.03 22.49
N SER A 185 -7.16 -7.30 21.56
CA SER A 185 -7.81 -6.80 20.35
C SER A 185 -6.83 -6.48 19.23
N LEU A 186 -7.31 -6.57 17.99
CA LEU A 186 -6.62 -6.17 16.77
C LEU A 186 -7.38 -5.00 16.12
N THR A 187 -6.71 -3.87 15.94
CA THR A 187 -7.21 -2.73 15.17
C THR A 187 -6.32 -2.49 13.97
N PHE A 188 -6.91 -2.37 12.78
CA PHE A 188 -6.16 -2.09 11.56
C PHE A 188 -6.48 -0.70 11.06
N ASP A 189 -5.45 0.11 10.82
CA ASP A 189 -5.57 1.26 9.93
C ASP A 189 -5.00 0.85 8.58
N THR A 190 -5.54 1.36 7.48
CA THR A 190 -4.93 1.11 6.18
C THR A 190 -4.87 2.35 5.33
N PHE A 191 -3.78 2.44 4.58
CA PHE A 191 -3.52 3.52 3.66
C PHE A 191 -3.13 2.94 2.31
N GLY A 192 -3.53 3.57 1.22
CA GLY A 192 -3.04 3.15 -0.08
C GLY A 192 -3.13 4.21 -1.15
N PHE A 193 -2.20 4.13 -2.11
CA PHE A 193 -2.13 5.01 -3.28
C PHE A 193 -2.33 4.23 -4.57
N SER A 194 -3.11 4.77 -5.52
CA SER A 194 -3.28 4.17 -6.85
C SER A 194 -3.88 2.77 -6.76
N ARG A 195 -3.22 1.76 -7.33
CA ARG A 195 -3.58 0.34 -7.15
C ARG A 195 -3.31 -0.18 -5.74
N GLY A 196 -2.41 0.45 -4.98
CA GLY A 196 -2.27 0.23 -3.54
C GLY A 196 -3.53 0.65 -2.78
N ALA A 197 -4.23 1.71 -3.21
CA ALA A 197 -5.53 2.08 -2.65
C ALA A 197 -6.60 1.01 -2.96
N ALA A 198 -6.56 0.41 -4.16
CA ALA A 198 -7.40 -0.73 -4.49
C ALA A 198 -7.08 -1.96 -3.62
N ALA A 199 -5.80 -2.20 -3.32
CA ALA A 199 -5.35 -3.23 -2.38
C ALA A 199 -5.85 -2.95 -0.95
N ALA A 200 -5.74 -1.71 -0.47
CA ALA A 200 -6.25 -1.29 0.83
C ALA A 200 -7.77 -1.54 0.94
N ARG A 201 -8.55 -1.15 -0.07
CA ARG A 201 -10.01 -1.42 -0.11
C ARG A 201 -10.33 -2.92 -0.08
N HIS A 202 -9.55 -3.72 -0.81
CA HIS A 202 -9.70 -5.16 -0.83
C HIS A 202 -9.30 -5.80 0.51
N PHE A 203 -8.20 -5.34 1.11
CA PHE A 203 -7.72 -5.75 2.43
C PHE A 203 -8.79 -5.52 3.50
N CYS A 204 -9.41 -4.33 3.53
CA CYS A 204 -10.54 -4.04 4.44
C CYS A 204 -11.66 -5.08 4.34
N ASN A 205 -12.05 -5.42 3.11
CA ASN A 205 -13.08 -6.43 2.86
C ASN A 205 -12.66 -7.84 3.32
N GLU A 206 -11.37 -8.17 3.26
CA GLU A 206 -10.84 -9.44 3.75
C GLU A 206 -10.76 -9.48 5.29
N ILE A 207 -10.46 -8.35 5.95
CA ILE A 207 -10.49 -8.23 7.42
C ILE A 207 -11.89 -8.48 7.98
N VAL A 208 -12.93 -7.96 7.32
CA VAL A 208 -14.34 -8.17 7.73
C VAL A 208 -14.72 -9.65 7.80
N ARG A 209 -14.06 -10.51 7.00
CA ARG A 209 -14.32 -11.96 7.01
C ARG A 209 -13.78 -12.65 8.27
N GLY A 210 -12.94 -11.99 9.07
CA GLY A 210 -12.38 -12.55 10.32
C GLY A 210 -11.82 -13.96 10.11
N LYS A 211 -12.24 -14.92 10.95
CA LYS A 211 -11.87 -16.34 10.83
C LYS A 211 -12.28 -17.05 9.53
N GLN A 212 -13.19 -16.49 8.74
CA GLN A 212 -13.60 -17.01 7.43
C GLN A 212 -12.76 -16.43 6.28
N GLY A 213 -11.84 -15.52 6.60
CA GLY A 213 -10.91 -14.88 5.68
C GLY A 213 -9.45 -15.27 5.94
N PRO A 214 -8.51 -14.47 5.43
CA PRO A 214 -7.07 -14.73 5.54
C PRO A 214 -6.54 -14.70 6.99
N LEU A 215 -7.23 -14.02 7.92
CA LEU A 215 -6.87 -14.03 9.34
C LEU A 215 -7.02 -15.40 10.01
N ARG A 216 -7.69 -16.38 9.37
CA ARG A 216 -7.88 -17.73 9.92
C ARG A 216 -6.56 -18.36 10.36
N ASP A 217 -5.53 -18.28 9.52
CA ASP A 217 -4.24 -18.92 9.80
C ASP A 217 -3.60 -18.32 11.07
N LEU A 218 -3.54 -16.98 11.14
CA LEU A 218 -3.08 -16.24 12.32
C LEU A 218 -3.84 -16.66 13.58
N LEU A 219 -5.17 -16.59 13.54
CA LEU A 219 -6.03 -16.86 14.70
C LEU A 219 -5.91 -18.32 15.18
N SER A 220 -5.69 -19.26 14.26
CA SER A 220 -5.51 -20.66 14.61
C SER A 220 -4.09 -20.99 15.10
N THR A 221 -3.07 -20.40 14.49
CA THR A 221 -1.66 -20.63 14.84
C THR A 221 -1.35 -20.11 16.25
N TYR A 222 -1.83 -18.90 16.59
CA TYR A 222 -1.55 -18.24 17.86
C TYR A 222 -2.75 -18.26 18.82
N ALA A 223 -3.62 -19.28 18.74
CA ALA A 223 -4.86 -19.34 19.52
C ALA A 223 -4.64 -19.17 21.04
N HIS A 224 -3.52 -19.65 21.57
CA HIS A 224 -3.16 -19.55 23.01
C HIS A 224 -2.55 -18.20 23.42
N ASN A 225 -2.25 -17.34 22.44
CA ASN A 225 -1.72 -15.99 22.64
C ASN A 225 -2.81 -14.92 22.55
N PHE A 226 -4.03 -15.27 22.13
CA PHE A 226 -5.18 -14.38 22.21
C PHE A 226 -5.83 -14.50 23.59
N SER A 227 -6.35 -13.38 24.09
CA SER A 227 -7.05 -13.33 25.36
C SER A 227 -8.27 -14.25 25.36
N ARG A 228 -8.64 -14.78 26.53
CA ARG A 228 -9.86 -15.61 26.69
C ARG A 228 -11.14 -14.86 26.31
N THR A 229 -11.13 -13.53 26.36
CA THR A 229 -12.25 -12.68 25.94
C THR A 229 -12.16 -12.22 24.49
N PHE A 230 -11.14 -12.64 23.74
CA PHE A 230 -10.98 -12.30 22.34
C PHE A 230 -12.05 -12.99 21.50
N LEU A 231 -12.81 -12.21 20.74
CA LEU A 231 -13.84 -12.70 19.83
C LEU A 231 -13.36 -12.55 18.39
N ASP A 232 -13.24 -13.68 17.68
CA ASP A 232 -12.72 -13.79 16.31
C ASP A 232 -13.64 -13.23 15.21
N GLN A 233 -14.75 -12.59 15.59
CA GLN A 233 -15.63 -11.88 14.66
C GLN A 233 -15.20 -10.42 14.47
N TYR A 234 -15.41 -9.93 13.25
CA TYR A 234 -15.31 -8.50 12.98
C TYR A 234 -16.31 -7.70 13.82
N GLY A 235 -15.90 -6.51 14.28
CA GLY A 235 -16.67 -5.61 15.14
C GLY A 235 -16.51 -5.88 16.63
N SER A 236 -16.07 -7.09 17.01
CA SER A 236 -15.76 -7.43 18.41
C SER A 236 -14.30 -7.12 18.72
N SER A 237 -13.41 -8.11 18.73
CA SER A 237 -11.99 -7.89 19.02
C SER A 237 -11.16 -7.56 17.78
N ILE A 238 -11.75 -7.63 16.58
CA ILE A 238 -11.10 -7.28 15.30
C ILE A 238 -11.87 -6.11 14.68
N ARG A 239 -11.18 -5.01 14.38
CA ARG A 239 -11.80 -3.79 13.85
C ARG A 239 -10.91 -3.09 12.82
N MET A 240 -11.54 -2.39 11.87
CA MET A 240 -10.87 -1.32 11.13
C MET A 240 -10.98 -0.02 11.93
N GLY A 241 -9.88 0.73 12.02
CA GLY A 241 -9.85 2.10 12.52
C GLY A 241 -10.08 3.07 11.36
N PHE A 242 -9.00 3.51 10.72
CA PHE A 242 -9.01 4.51 9.65
C PHE A 242 -8.61 3.91 8.29
N ILE A 243 -9.24 4.40 7.21
CA ILE A 243 -8.95 4.04 5.83
C ILE A 243 -8.61 5.31 5.03
N GLY A 244 -7.32 5.49 4.70
CA GLY A 244 -6.82 6.63 3.93
C GLY A 244 -6.48 6.25 2.48
N LEU A 245 -7.20 6.80 1.51
CA LEU A 245 -7.02 6.46 0.10
C LEU A 245 -6.49 7.66 -0.68
N PHE A 246 -5.55 7.40 -1.57
CA PHE A 246 -4.99 8.38 -2.51
C PHE A 246 -5.25 7.88 -3.93
N ASP A 247 -6.06 8.63 -4.68
CA ASP A 247 -6.34 8.48 -6.11
C ASP A 247 -6.48 7.01 -6.58
N THR A 248 -7.50 6.31 -6.06
CA THR A 248 -7.69 4.87 -6.31
C THR A 248 -7.86 4.57 -7.79
N VAL A 249 -6.93 3.78 -8.35
CA VAL A 249 -7.03 3.25 -9.71
C VAL A 249 -7.18 1.73 -9.63
N PRO A 250 -8.32 1.16 -10.06
CA PRO A 250 -8.55 -0.27 -9.99
C PRO A 250 -8.06 -1.03 -11.24
N SER A 251 -7.69 -0.29 -12.29
CA SER A 251 -7.51 -0.82 -13.64
C SER A 251 -6.23 -1.66 -13.79
N ILE A 252 -6.38 -2.70 -14.59
CA ILE A 252 -5.31 -3.53 -15.14
C ILE A 252 -4.95 -2.94 -16.51
N ALA A 253 -3.71 -2.53 -16.76
CA ALA A 253 -3.24 -2.25 -18.11
C ALA A 253 -3.04 -3.58 -18.86
N GLY A 254 -4.13 -4.18 -19.34
CA GLY A 254 -4.07 -5.36 -20.16
C GLY A 254 -3.46 -5.02 -21.52
N PHE A 255 -2.28 -5.57 -21.81
CA PHE A 255 -1.63 -5.54 -23.14
C PHE A 255 -2.50 -6.13 -24.28
N THR A 256 -3.72 -6.59 -24.00
CA THR A 256 -4.61 -7.21 -24.97
C THR A 256 -5.49 -6.21 -25.73
N ASN A 257 -5.61 -4.95 -25.29
CA ASN A 257 -6.54 -4.01 -25.91
C ASN A 257 -5.83 -2.82 -26.54
N PHE A 258 -5.50 -2.97 -27.82
CA PHE A 258 -5.19 -1.89 -28.77
C PHE A 258 -6.33 -0.85 -28.80
N GLY A 259 -6.36 0.10 -27.85
CA GLY A 259 -7.19 1.30 -27.93
C GLY A 259 -8.64 1.19 -27.43
N ARG A 260 -8.98 0.25 -26.55
CA ARG A 260 -10.29 0.24 -25.85
C ARG A 260 -10.12 0.11 -24.33
N VAL A 261 -10.33 1.24 -23.65
CA VAL A 261 -10.20 1.42 -22.20
C VAL A 261 -11.48 0.94 -21.52
N GLN A 262 -11.61 -0.38 -21.39
CA GLN A 262 -12.50 -1.02 -20.42
C GLN A 262 -11.78 -2.27 -19.92
N SER A 263 -10.77 -2.07 -19.09
CA SER A 263 -10.19 -3.19 -18.36
C SER A 263 -11.08 -3.47 -17.14
N PRO A 264 -11.71 -4.65 -17.04
CA PRO A 264 -12.47 -4.99 -15.85
C PRO A 264 -11.52 -5.07 -14.65
N ILE A 265 -12.03 -4.64 -13.48
CA ILE A 265 -11.43 -4.90 -12.17
C ILE A 265 -10.97 -6.37 -12.14
N ALA A 266 -9.77 -6.64 -11.61
CA ALA A 266 -9.28 -8.01 -11.50
C ALA A 266 -10.35 -8.90 -10.82
N PRO A 267 -10.73 -10.06 -11.41
CA PRO A 267 -11.77 -10.91 -10.84
C PRO A 267 -11.47 -11.24 -9.37
N GLY A 268 -12.45 -11.01 -8.48
CA GLY A 268 -12.31 -11.29 -7.05
C GLY A 268 -11.84 -10.12 -6.18
N ILE A 269 -11.42 -8.99 -6.77
CA ILE A 269 -11.09 -7.78 -6.00
C ILE A 269 -12.36 -7.05 -5.57
N LYS A 270 -12.49 -6.82 -4.26
CA LYS A 270 -13.62 -6.11 -3.65
C LYS A 270 -13.21 -4.67 -3.33
N LEU A 271 -13.79 -3.73 -4.05
CA LEU A 271 -13.51 -2.30 -3.86
C LEU A 271 -14.59 -1.60 -3.03
N TYR A 272 -15.83 -2.07 -3.05
CA TYR A 272 -16.89 -1.44 -2.28
C TYR A 272 -16.60 -1.54 -0.78
N LEU A 273 -16.67 -0.39 -0.09
CA LEU A 273 -16.48 -0.30 1.35
C LEU A 273 -17.85 -0.12 1.99
N ASP A 274 -18.42 -1.17 2.57
CA ASP A 274 -19.76 -1.09 3.16
C ASP A 274 -19.78 -0.21 4.44
N PRO A 275 -20.60 0.87 4.49
CA PRO A 275 -20.69 1.76 5.66
C PRO A 275 -21.13 1.09 6.96
N ARG A 276 -21.68 -0.13 6.89
CA ARG A 276 -21.96 -0.95 8.08
C ARG A 276 -20.67 -1.36 8.78
N PHE A 277 -19.60 -1.62 8.04
CA PHE A 277 -18.33 -2.12 8.57
C PHE A 277 -17.28 -1.03 8.73
N PHE A 278 -17.26 -0.03 7.86
CA PHE A 278 -16.22 0.99 7.84
C PHE A 278 -16.84 2.37 8.14
N LYS A 279 -16.24 3.09 9.09
CA LYS A 279 -16.78 4.37 9.59
C LYS A 279 -15.93 5.55 9.16
N ASP A 280 -14.62 5.39 9.28
CA ASP A 280 -13.67 6.47 9.00
C ASP A 280 -12.88 6.16 7.73
N VAL A 281 -13.38 6.67 6.60
CA VAL A 281 -12.76 6.57 5.29
C VAL A 281 -12.58 7.97 4.72
N VAL A 282 -11.40 8.26 4.19
CA VAL A 282 -11.10 9.49 3.46
C VAL A 282 -10.42 9.13 2.15
N HIS A 283 -10.85 9.74 1.06
CA HIS A 283 -10.21 9.57 -0.25
C HIS A 283 -9.80 10.92 -0.82
N LEU A 284 -8.50 11.11 -1.05
CA LEU A 284 -7.96 12.28 -1.76
C LEU A 284 -7.82 11.94 -3.24
N VAL A 285 -8.35 12.77 -4.14
CA VAL A 285 -8.41 12.49 -5.58
C VAL A 285 -7.78 13.60 -6.40
N ALA A 286 -7.13 13.22 -7.49
CA ALA A 286 -6.50 14.14 -8.43
C ALA A 286 -7.56 14.79 -9.33
N ARG A 287 -7.59 16.13 -9.37
CA ARG A 287 -8.50 16.88 -10.25
C ARG A 287 -8.06 16.80 -11.71
N ASP A 288 -6.75 16.84 -11.94
CA ASP A 288 -6.19 17.14 -13.26
C ASP A 288 -5.69 15.88 -13.98
N GLU A 289 -5.87 14.68 -13.39
CA GLU A 289 -5.52 13.40 -13.99
C GLU A 289 -6.46 13.06 -15.17
N CYS A 290 -5.92 13.08 -16.38
CA CYS A 290 -6.70 12.92 -17.61
C CYS A 290 -6.35 11.67 -18.43
N ARG A 291 -5.40 10.84 -17.95
CA ARG A 291 -4.94 9.66 -18.69
C ARG A 291 -5.98 8.56 -18.62
N ALA A 292 -6.29 7.97 -19.78
CA ALA A 292 -7.34 6.96 -19.88
C ALA A 292 -7.06 5.69 -19.05
N ASN A 293 -5.79 5.34 -18.82
CA ASN A 293 -5.42 4.17 -18.04
C ASN A 293 -5.54 4.38 -16.50
N PHE A 294 -5.77 5.62 -16.06
CA PHE A 294 -5.86 6.02 -14.65
C PHE A 294 -7.30 6.36 -14.28
N ALA A 295 -8.24 5.48 -14.67
CA ALA A 295 -9.65 5.67 -14.34
C ALA A 295 -9.87 5.59 -12.81
N LEU A 296 -10.34 6.69 -12.23
CA LEU A 296 -10.61 6.82 -10.80
C LEU A 296 -11.75 5.88 -10.35
N SER A 297 -11.56 5.23 -9.21
CA SER A 297 -12.62 4.49 -8.50
C SER A 297 -13.05 5.25 -7.25
N ASN A 298 -14.21 5.87 -7.34
CA ASN A 298 -14.75 6.73 -6.29
C ASN A 298 -15.19 5.94 -5.04
N VAL A 299 -15.30 6.66 -3.93
CA VAL A 299 -15.97 6.21 -2.69
C VAL A 299 -17.23 7.01 -2.36
N ASN A 300 -17.49 8.09 -3.10
CA ASN A 300 -18.72 8.88 -3.06
C ASN A 300 -19.93 8.05 -3.54
N PRO A 301 -21.12 8.14 -2.90
CA PRO A 301 -21.51 9.09 -1.83
C PRO A 301 -21.32 8.60 -0.40
N ASP A 302 -20.84 7.38 -0.22
CA ASP A 302 -20.81 6.74 1.10
C ASP A 302 -19.76 7.35 2.03
N TYR A 303 -18.70 7.94 1.48
CA TYR A 303 -17.58 8.52 2.24
C TYR A 303 -17.09 9.85 1.64
N PRO A 304 -16.41 10.69 2.44
CA PRO A 304 -15.83 11.93 1.96
C PRO A 304 -14.70 11.70 0.95
N GLU A 305 -14.84 12.38 -0.18
CA GLU A 305 -13.88 12.41 -1.28
C GLU A 305 -13.47 13.87 -1.51
N TYR A 306 -12.18 14.17 -1.36
CA TYR A 306 -11.63 15.51 -1.45
C TYR A 306 -10.79 15.65 -2.71
N VAL A 307 -11.21 16.56 -3.58
CA VAL A 307 -10.56 16.82 -4.87
C VAL A 307 -9.48 17.87 -4.71
N PHE A 308 -8.24 17.55 -5.10
CA PHE A 308 -7.08 18.44 -5.01
C PHE A 308 -6.52 18.75 -6.41
N PRO A 309 -5.95 19.96 -6.62
CA PRO A 309 -5.23 20.28 -7.84
C PRO A 309 -4.00 19.36 -8.00
N GLY A 310 -3.65 19.06 -9.25
CA GLY A 310 -2.57 18.14 -9.60
C GLY A 310 -3.06 16.84 -10.23
N VAL A 311 -2.10 16.09 -10.78
CA VAL A 311 -2.29 14.78 -11.41
C VAL A 311 -2.03 13.65 -10.40
N HIS A 312 -2.13 12.38 -10.83
CA HIS A 312 -2.10 11.20 -9.96
C HIS A 312 -1.01 11.21 -8.87
N SER A 313 0.24 11.46 -9.27
CA SER A 313 1.40 11.45 -8.37
C SER A 313 1.64 12.79 -7.66
N ASP A 314 0.95 13.88 -8.01
CA ASP A 314 0.92 15.08 -7.16
C ASP A 314 0.17 14.80 -5.86
N ILE A 315 -0.87 13.96 -5.93
CA ILE A 315 -1.66 13.53 -4.77
C ILE A 315 -0.97 12.37 -4.04
N GLY A 316 -0.49 11.39 -4.79
CA GLY A 316 0.15 10.19 -4.23
C GLY A 316 1.61 10.37 -3.80
N GLY A 317 2.29 11.41 -4.26
CA GLY A 317 3.74 11.51 -4.26
C GLY A 317 4.37 10.67 -5.38
N SER A 318 5.67 10.38 -5.26
CA SER A 318 6.53 9.70 -6.26
C SER A 318 7.26 10.60 -7.25
N TYR A 319 6.88 11.86 -7.40
CA TYR A 319 7.69 12.81 -8.16
C TYR A 319 8.93 13.23 -7.37
N LEU A 320 9.95 13.62 -8.11
CA LEU A 320 11.16 14.23 -7.57
C LEU A 320 10.92 15.71 -7.27
N ASP A 321 11.80 16.32 -6.49
CA ASP A 321 11.68 17.74 -6.15
C ASP A 321 11.79 18.65 -7.39
N GLU A 322 12.54 18.20 -8.40
CA GLU A 322 12.67 18.85 -9.70
C GLU A 322 12.58 17.82 -10.82
N VAL A 323 11.68 18.04 -11.78
CA VAL A 323 11.50 17.21 -12.97
C VAL A 323 11.41 18.10 -14.20
N GLU A 324 12.08 17.70 -15.28
CA GLU A 324 11.93 18.29 -16.61
C GLU A 324 11.04 17.37 -17.46
N GLU A 325 9.88 17.87 -17.86
CA GLU A 325 8.92 17.12 -18.66
C GLU A 325 9.05 17.49 -20.14
N CYS A 326 9.37 16.48 -20.96
CA CYS A 326 9.51 16.55 -22.41
C CYS A 326 8.54 15.55 -23.08
N VAL A 327 7.24 15.85 -23.07
CA VAL A 327 6.18 14.91 -23.46
C VAL A 327 5.44 15.31 -24.73
N LEU A 328 5.02 14.30 -25.49
CA LEU A 328 4.19 14.47 -26.66
C LEU A 328 2.72 14.70 -26.26
N VAL A 329 2.23 15.94 -26.41
CA VAL A 329 0.82 16.30 -26.08
C VAL A 329 -0.17 15.97 -27.21
N SER A 330 0.31 15.43 -28.33
CA SER A 330 -0.50 14.90 -29.42
C SER A 330 0.22 13.75 -30.14
N PRO A 331 -0.51 12.77 -30.70
CA PRO A 331 0.09 11.68 -31.46
C PRO A 331 0.97 12.19 -32.61
N MET A 332 2.10 11.53 -32.83
CA MET A 332 2.92 11.85 -34.00
C MET A 332 2.18 11.49 -35.29
N GLN A 333 2.14 12.44 -36.22
CA GLN A 333 1.57 12.23 -37.54
C GLN A 333 2.68 11.98 -38.56
N ARG A 334 2.35 11.19 -39.59
CA ARG A 334 3.24 10.91 -40.72
C ARG A 334 2.57 11.30 -42.03
N LEU A 335 3.31 12.02 -42.87
CA LEU A 335 2.92 12.29 -44.25
C LEU A 335 4.12 12.10 -45.18
N ASP A 336 3.92 11.33 -46.25
CA ASP A 336 4.91 11.15 -47.30
C ASP A 336 4.73 12.28 -48.34
N VAL A 337 5.77 13.07 -48.58
CA VAL A 337 5.73 14.22 -49.51
C VAL A 337 7.00 14.32 -50.34
N TRP A 338 7.02 15.19 -51.35
CA TRP A 338 8.20 15.42 -52.19
C TRP A 338 9.38 15.98 -51.40
N SER A 339 10.61 15.65 -51.81
CA SER A 339 11.82 16.02 -51.07
C SER A 339 12.06 17.53 -50.88
N ASN A 340 11.49 18.33 -51.78
CA ASN A 340 11.51 19.79 -51.80
C ASN A 340 10.29 20.44 -51.11
N THR A 341 9.35 19.65 -50.59
CA THR A 341 8.17 20.19 -49.88
C THR A 341 8.61 20.84 -48.58
N ASP A 342 8.25 22.11 -48.39
CA ASP A 342 8.39 22.80 -47.11
C ASP A 342 7.45 22.15 -46.08
N VAL A 343 8.00 21.75 -44.93
CA VAL A 343 7.24 21.10 -43.85
C VAL A 343 6.11 21.99 -43.35
N GLN A 344 6.29 23.31 -43.32
CA GLN A 344 5.28 24.25 -42.83
C GLN A 344 4.03 24.30 -43.72
N SER A 345 4.18 23.90 -44.99
CA SER A 345 3.07 23.85 -45.95
C SER A 345 2.24 22.55 -45.88
N THR A 346 2.69 21.56 -45.10
CA THR A 346 2.04 20.24 -45.03
C THR A 346 0.78 20.26 -44.14
N SER A 347 -0.17 19.35 -44.42
CA SER A 347 -1.38 19.20 -43.60
C SER A 347 -1.04 18.82 -42.15
N ILE A 348 -0.06 17.95 -41.95
CA ILE A 348 0.36 17.51 -40.60
C ILE A 348 0.96 18.65 -39.77
N TYR A 349 1.63 19.62 -40.39
CA TYR A 349 2.13 20.80 -39.70
C TYR A 349 0.99 21.77 -39.36
N GLN A 350 0.02 21.94 -40.27
CA GLN A 350 -1.17 22.75 -40.01
C GLN A 350 -2.00 22.16 -38.86
N ASP A 351 -2.13 20.84 -38.80
CA ASP A 351 -2.80 20.13 -37.71
C ASP A 351 -2.07 20.34 -36.38
N ALA A 352 -0.73 20.17 -36.35
CA ALA A 352 0.07 20.44 -35.15
C ALA A 352 -0.03 21.90 -34.69
N ALA A 353 -0.03 22.86 -35.63
CA ALA A 353 -0.22 24.28 -35.34
C ALA A 353 -1.63 24.58 -34.82
N MET A 354 -2.65 23.88 -35.31
CA MET A 354 -4.02 23.98 -34.80
C MET A 354 -4.12 23.45 -33.37
N VAL A 355 -3.51 22.28 -33.09
CA VAL A 355 -3.42 21.70 -31.75
C VAL A 355 -2.68 22.64 -30.79
N LYS A 356 -1.56 23.26 -31.21
CA LYS A 356 -0.88 24.30 -30.41
C LYS A 356 -1.84 25.40 -30.00
N LYS A 357 -2.59 25.96 -30.96
CA LYS A 357 -3.54 27.04 -30.70
C LYS A 357 -4.65 26.61 -29.74
N GLN A 358 -5.12 25.37 -29.84
CA GLN A 358 -6.12 24.83 -28.92
C GLN A 358 -5.56 24.73 -27.49
N TRP A 359 -4.33 24.27 -27.30
CA TRP A 359 -3.70 24.22 -25.98
C TRP A 359 -3.44 25.61 -25.39
N VAL A 360 -2.97 26.56 -26.20
CA VAL A 360 -2.82 27.95 -25.77
C VAL A 360 -4.19 28.54 -25.36
N ALA A 361 -5.25 28.24 -26.11
CA ALA A 361 -6.61 28.68 -25.76
C ALA A 361 -7.13 28.03 -24.45
N LYS A 362 -6.60 26.87 -24.06
CA LYS A 362 -6.85 26.22 -22.77
C LYS A 362 -5.99 26.79 -21.62
N GLY A 363 -5.16 27.80 -21.88
CA GLY A 363 -4.35 28.49 -20.87
C GLY A 363 -2.88 28.04 -20.81
N TRP A 364 -2.40 27.20 -21.74
CA TRP A 364 -1.01 26.79 -21.76
C TRP A 364 -0.08 27.90 -22.26
N PRO A 365 1.08 28.13 -21.62
CA PRO A 365 2.08 29.09 -22.11
C PRO A 365 2.61 28.68 -23.49
N ALA A 366 2.57 29.61 -24.45
CA ALA A 366 2.90 29.32 -25.84
C ALA A 366 4.39 29.02 -26.09
N ASP A 367 5.24 29.49 -25.17
CA ASP A 367 6.68 29.29 -25.09
C ASP A 367 7.06 27.89 -24.58
N LEU A 368 6.20 27.26 -23.76
CA LEU A 368 6.38 25.88 -23.32
C LEU A 368 5.93 24.86 -24.37
N LEU A 369 5.32 25.31 -25.48
CA LEU A 369 4.75 24.45 -26.51
C LEU A 369 5.57 24.50 -27.80
N GLU A 370 6.16 23.38 -28.23
CA GLU A 370 6.96 23.29 -29.45
C GLU A 370 6.38 22.31 -30.47
N ILE A 371 6.32 22.74 -31.74
CA ILE A 371 6.09 21.84 -32.87
C ILE A 371 7.43 21.20 -33.22
N VAL A 372 7.59 19.93 -32.89
CA VAL A 372 8.82 19.16 -33.14
C VAL A 372 8.77 18.56 -34.54
N THR A 373 9.73 18.96 -35.37
CA THR A 373 10.00 18.34 -36.68
C THR A 373 11.33 17.58 -36.58
N PRO A 374 11.34 16.27 -36.32
CA PRO A 374 12.55 15.47 -36.31
C PRO A 374 13.30 15.59 -37.65
N PRO A 375 14.64 15.40 -37.64
CA PRO A 375 15.44 15.44 -38.85
C PRO A 375 14.92 14.48 -39.93
N ARG A 376 15.00 14.89 -41.20
CA ARG A 376 14.52 14.12 -42.35
C ARG A 376 15.12 12.71 -42.34
N LEU A 377 14.29 11.69 -42.18
CA LEU A 377 14.68 10.32 -42.45
C LEU A 377 14.70 10.13 -43.97
N LEU A 378 15.89 10.07 -44.56
CA LEU A 378 16.07 9.67 -45.96
C LEU A 378 15.60 8.22 -46.10
N CYS A 379 14.46 8.01 -46.77
CA CYS A 379 14.07 6.67 -47.21
C CYS A 379 15.19 6.13 -48.13
N ARG A 380 15.93 5.11 -47.68
CA ARG A 380 16.76 4.33 -48.59
C ARG A 380 15.81 3.65 -49.59
N PRO A 381 16.00 3.82 -50.91
CA PRO A 381 15.10 3.25 -51.89
C PRO A 381 15.14 1.73 -51.79
N ILE A 382 14.00 1.12 -51.49
CA ILE A 382 13.79 -0.30 -51.75
C ILE A 382 13.87 -0.44 -53.27
N ARG A 383 14.85 -1.21 -53.76
CA ARG A 383 15.09 -1.46 -55.19
C ARG A 383 13.78 -1.79 -55.91
N LYS A 384 13.26 -0.84 -56.69
CA LYS A 384 12.72 -1.08 -58.04
C LYS A 384 12.65 0.26 -58.80
N ILE A 385 13.38 0.27 -59.90
CA ILE A 385 13.51 1.33 -60.90
C ILE A 385 12.12 1.63 -61.48
N VAL A 386 11.65 2.88 -61.41
CA VAL A 386 11.27 3.77 -62.54
C VAL A 386 11.09 5.21 -62.00
N SER A 387 11.79 6.16 -62.62
CA SER A 387 11.66 7.63 -62.56
C SER A 387 11.69 8.34 -61.19
N GLY A 388 12.89 8.79 -60.78
CA GLY A 388 13.18 10.20 -60.44
C GLY A 388 12.36 10.93 -59.37
N LEU A 389 11.81 10.24 -58.37
CA LEU A 389 10.88 10.83 -57.41
C LEU A 389 11.32 10.51 -55.97
N ASN A 390 12.04 11.45 -55.34
CA ASN A 390 12.45 11.35 -53.94
C ASN A 390 11.25 11.73 -53.05
N THR A 391 10.70 10.75 -52.33
CA THR A 391 9.74 10.95 -51.25
C THR A 391 10.45 11.07 -49.90
N ASN A 392 10.09 12.10 -49.13
CA ASN A 392 10.49 12.30 -47.73
C ASN A 392 9.38 11.82 -46.80
N VAL A 393 9.76 11.25 -45.67
CA VAL A 393 8.88 10.98 -44.53
C VAL A 393 9.06 12.11 -43.52
N TYR A 394 8.01 12.89 -43.27
CA TYR A 394 7.96 13.76 -42.10
C TYR A 394 7.24 13.00 -40.99
N THR A 395 7.94 12.80 -39.88
CA THR A 395 7.31 12.55 -38.59
C THR A 395 7.15 13.93 -37.94
N LEU A 396 6.06 14.21 -37.26
CA LEU A 396 5.88 15.47 -36.54
C LEU A 396 5.38 15.16 -35.15
N GLY A 397 6.15 15.55 -34.14
CA GLY A 397 5.78 15.47 -32.73
C GLY A 397 5.50 16.86 -32.18
N PHE A 398 4.93 16.91 -30.98
CA PHE A 398 4.63 18.15 -30.30
C PHE A 398 5.15 18.02 -28.88
N SER A 399 6.27 18.66 -28.53
CA SER A 399 6.87 18.55 -27.19
C SER A 399 6.43 19.73 -26.33
N SER A 400 6.09 19.48 -25.06
CA SER A 400 6.18 20.51 -24.03
C SER A 400 7.54 20.42 -23.36
N ASN A 401 8.25 21.53 -23.15
CA ASN A 401 9.47 21.56 -22.32
C ASN A 401 9.17 22.36 -21.06
N ALA A 402 8.72 21.71 -19.98
CA ALA A 402 8.46 22.36 -18.70
C ALA A 402 9.49 21.92 -17.66
N ARG A 403 10.20 22.89 -17.05
CA ARG A 403 10.95 22.68 -15.80
C ARG A 403 10.03 23.01 -14.63
N SER A 404 9.77 22.03 -13.78
CA SER A 404 9.01 22.21 -12.54
C SER A 404 9.92 22.22 -11.33
N VAL A 405 9.77 23.25 -10.49
CA VAL A 405 10.21 23.26 -9.09
C VAL A 405 8.95 23.04 -8.26
N ALA A 406 9.03 22.19 -7.22
CA ALA A 406 7.97 21.63 -6.35
C ALA A 406 6.90 22.56 -5.71
N ASN A 407 6.51 23.69 -6.33
CA ASN A 407 5.39 24.52 -5.91
C ASN A 407 4.55 25.08 -7.06
N SER A 408 4.70 24.55 -8.28
CA SER A 408 3.83 24.93 -9.40
C SER A 408 3.68 23.80 -10.42
N GLN A 409 2.85 22.79 -10.14
CA GLN A 409 2.43 21.84 -11.17
C GLN A 409 0.94 21.50 -11.13
N GLY A 410 0.39 21.50 -12.34
CA GLY A 410 -0.70 20.66 -12.78
C GLY A 410 -0.47 20.36 -14.26
N PHE A 411 -1.11 19.31 -14.75
CA PHE A 411 -1.29 18.95 -16.17
C PHE A 411 -0.05 18.24 -16.78
N ILE A 412 0.01 16.90 -16.79
CA ILE A 412 -0.71 16.00 -17.74
C ILE A 412 -1.10 14.64 -17.11
#